data_AF-A0A932S102-F1
#
_entry.id   AF-A0A932S102-F1
#
_cell.length_a   1.000
_cell.length_b   1.000
_cell.length_c   1.000
_cell.angle_alpha   90.00
_cell.angle_beta   90.00
_cell.angle_gamma   90.00
#
_symmetry.space_group_name_H-M   'P 1'
#
loop_
_entity.id
_entity.type
_entity.pdbx_description
1 polymer ?
#
loop_
_entity_poly.entity_id
_entity_poly.type
_entity_poly.pdbx_seq_one_letter_code
_entity_poly.pdbx_strand_id
1 'polypeptide(L)'
;KTLNKEWVEGQDNFSLCHGHAGNADFVLSSGITLNRPDLILAAQNVGDTGIREIQDKGLPWPCGNGGAGETPNLMLGTAGIGYFYLRLYDPVAVPSVLLISPDQSVS
;
A
#
# COMPACT_ATOMS: atom_id res chain seq x y z
N LYS A 1 27.72 0.13 16.23
CA LYS A 1 27.41 -0.87 15.17
C LYS A 1 26.42 -0.22 14.23
N THR A 2 26.94 0.32 13.14
CA THR A 2 26.24 1.18 12.19
C THR A 2 25.26 0.34 11.38
N LEU A 3 23.96 0.65 11.45
CA LEU A 3 22.94 0.06 10.58
C LEU A 3 23.02 0.78 9.24
N ASN A 4 23.96 0.37 8.39
CA ASN A 4 23.97 0.75 6.99
C ASN A 4 22.95 -0.12 6.24
N LYS A 5 21.70 0.34 6.20
CA LYS A 5 20.81 0.05 5.09
C LYS A 5 20.43 1.41 4.52
N GLU A 6 21.14 1.81 3.48
CA GLU A 6 20.87 3.04 2.73
C GLU A 6 19.48 2.91 2.11
N TRP A 7 18.46 3.38 2.82
CA TRP A 7 17.16 3.64 2.23
C TRP A 7 17.35 4.84 1.30
N VAL A 8 17.31 4.58 -0.01
CA VAL A 8 17.38 5.66 -1.00
C VAL A 8 16.14 6.53 -0.82
N GLU A 9 16.36 7.79 -0.40
CA GLU A 9 15.31 8.79 -0.27
C GLU A 9 14.50 8.88 -1.58
N GLY A 10 13.21 8.53 -1.49
CA GLY A 10 12.22 8.74 -2.55
C GLY A 10 11.63 7.50 -3.23
N GLN A 11 12.14 6.28 -3.02
CA GLN A 11 11.64 5.07 -3.73
C GLN A 11 11.23 3.90 -2.83
N ASP A 12 11.53 3.95 -1.53
CA ASP A 12 11.30 2.80 -0.63
C ASP A 12 10.36 3.17 0.53
N ASN A 13 9.18 3.71 0.18
CA ASN A 13 8.11 4.05 1.11
C ASN A 13 6.87 3.19 0.85
N PHE A 14 6.01 3.07 1.85
CA PHE A 14 4.79 2.26 1.79
C PHE A 14 3.53 3.09 1.55
N SER A 15 3.64 4.38 1.22
CA SER A 15 2.49 5.27 1.08
C SER A 15 1.60 4.93 -0.14
N LEU A 16 0.36 5.43 -0.14
CA LEU A 16 -0.56 5.28 -1.27
C LEU A 16 -0.21 6.18 -2.46
N CYS A 17 0.40 7.35 -2.23
CA CYS A 17 0.61 8.34 -3.29
C CYS A 17 1.68 7.93 -4.31
N HIS A 18 2.80 7.38 -3.84
CA HIS A 18 3.95 7.02 -4.66
C HIS A 18 4.82 5.96 -3.95
N GLY A 19 4.18 5.07 -3.22
CA GLY A 19 4.84 3.98 -2.49
C GLY A 19 4.32 2.60 -2.88
N HIS A 20 4.86 1.59 -2.22
CA HIS A 20 4.54 0.18 -2.45
C HIS A 20 3.04 -0.11 -2.33
N ALA A 21 2.36 0.50 -1.35
CA ALA A 21 0.92 0.31 -1.18
C ALA A 21 0.12 0.88 -2.36
N GLY A 22 0.47 2.05 -2.89
CA GLY A 22 -0.21 2.63 -4.05
C GLY A 22 -0.06 1.78 -5.31
N ASN A 23 1.15 1.27 -5.57
CA ASN A 23 1.41 0.37 -6.69
C ASN A 23 0.64 -0.95 -6.53
N ALA A 24 0.67 -1.54 -5.33
CA ALA A 24 -0.03 -2.78 -5.04
C ALA A 24 -1.56 -2.61 -5.07
N ASP A 25 -2.09 -1.46 -4.66
CA ASP A 25 -3.51 -1.10 -4.74
C ASP A 25 -4.04 -1.14 -6.18
N PHE A 26 -3.25 -0.62 -7.13
CA PHE A 26 -3.54 -0.70 -8.56
C PHE A 26 -3.46 -2.14 -9.09
N VAL A 27 -2.42 -2.89 -8.71
CA VAL A 27 -2.24 -4.30 -9.13
C VAL A 27 -3.39 -5.18 -8.59
N LEU A 28 -3.80 -4.98 -7.34
CA LEU A 28 -4.96 -5.66 -6.73
C LEU A 28 -6.23 -5.37 -7.52
N SER A 29 -6.50 -4.10 -7.80
CA SER A 29 -7.70 -3.68 -8.52
C SER A 29 -7.72 -4.24 -9.95
N SER A 30 -6.56 -4.29 -10.60
CA SER A 30 -6.39 -4.92 -11.92
C SER A 30 -6.64 -6.43 -11.85
N GLY A 31 -6.11 -7.11 -10.83
CA GLY A 31 -6.32 -8.54 -10.61
C GLY A 31 -7.79 -8.91 -10.43
N ILE A 32 -8.52 -8.11 -9.65
CA ILE A 32 -9.97 -8.29 -9.45
C ILE A 32 -10.73 -8.05 -10.76
N THR A 33 -10.49 -6.90 -11.40
CA THR A 33 -11.23 -6.49 -12.61
C THR A 33 -11.00 -7.43 -13.79
N LEU A 34 -9.78 -7.94 -13.95
CA LEU A 34 -9.38 -8.81 -15.06
C LEU A 34 -9.49 -10.31 -14.71
N ASN A 35 -9.97 -10.65 -13.52
CA ASN A 35 -10.02 -12.02 -12.99
C ASN A 35 -8.66 -12.75 -13.09
N ARG A 36 -7.59 -12.07 -12.65
CA ARG A 36 -6.20 -12.54 -12.68
C ARG A 36 -5.68 -12.81 -11.26
N PRO A 37 -5.78 -14.05 -10.75
CA PRO A 37 -5.41 -14.39 -9.39
C PRO A 37 -3.91 -14.21 -9.10
N ASP A 38 -3.05 -14.32 -10.11
CA ASP A 38 -1.62 -14.06 -9.99
C ASP A 38 -1.30 -12.58 -9.65
N LEU A 39 -2.10 -11.63 -10.14
CA LEU A 39 -1.97 -10.22 -9.78
C LEU A 39 -2.46 -9.95 -8.35
N ILE A 40 -3.53 -10.63 -7.93
CA ILE A 40 -4.02 -10.55 -6.54
C ILE A 40 -2.92 -11.07 -5.59
N LEU A 41 -2.32 -12.22 -5.90
CA LEU A 41 -1.19 -12.77 -5.15
C LEU A 41 0.01 -11.82 -5.14
N ALA A 42 0.32 -11.17 -6.26
CA ALA A 42 1.40 -10.20 -6.32
C ALA A 42 1.17 -8.99 -5.37
N ALA A 43 -0.07 -8.48 -5.30
CA ALA A 43 -0.42 -7.42 -4.36
C ALA A 43 -0.35 -7.90 -2.89
N GLN A 44 -0.81 -9.13 -2.61
CA GLN A 44 -0.71 -9.74 -1.28
C GLN A 44 0.75 -9.91 -0.84
N ASN A 45 1.64 -10.34 -1.74
CA ASN A 45 3.06 -10.46 -1.45
C ASN A 45 3.72 -9.15 -1.03
N VAL A 46 3.23 -8.00 -1.54
CA VAL A 46 3.69 -6.68 -1.08
C VAL A 46 3.27 -6.46 0.37
N GLY A 47 2.01 -6.71 0.72
CA GLY A 47 1.52 -6.66 2.11
C GLY A 47 2.30 -7.59 3.04
N ASP A 48 2.50 -8.85 2.66
CA ASP A 48 3.27 -9.82 3.45
C ASP A 48 4.72 -9.40 3.65
N THR A 49 5.30 -8.73 2.65
CA THR A 49 6.65 -8.14 2.78
C THR A 49 6.66 -7.00 3.78
N GLY A 50 5.66 -6.11 3.76
CA GLY A 50 5.53 -5.04 4.75
C GLY A 50 5.38 -5.59 6.18
N ILE A 51 4.57 -6.63 6.36
CA ILE A 51 4.42 -7.30 7.67
C ILE A 51 5.78 -7.85 8.14
N ARG A 52 6.44 -8.68 7.34
CA ARG A 52 7.70 -9.34 7.72
C ARG A 52 8.86 -8.37 7.92
N GLU A 53 8.96 -7.35 7.08
CA GLU A 53 10.12 -6.45 7.07
C GLU A 53 9.97 -5.23 7.99
N ILE A 54 8.74 -4.84 8.34
CA ILE A 54 8.47 -3.63 9.12
C ILE A 54 7.72 -3.99 10.41
N GLN A 55 6.51 -4.53 10.30
CA GLN A 55 5.63 -4.77 11.45
C GLN A 55 6.23 -5.77 12.44
N ASP A 56 6.67 -6.95 11.98
CA ASP A 56 7.21 -8.02 12.82
C ASP A 56 8.54 -7.62 13.47
N LYS A 57 9.24 -6.65 12.86
CA LYS A 57 10.50 -6.09 13.39
C LYS A 57 10.26 -4.88 14.31
N GLY A 58 9.02 -4.42 14.47
CA GLY A 58 8.66 -3.25 15.26
C GLY A 58 9.28 -1.95 14.73
N LEU A 59 9.51 -1.87 13.41
CA LEU A 59 10.05 -0.67 12.77
C LEU A 59 8.93 0.32 12.46
N PRO A 60 9.21 1.64 12.47
CA PRO A 60 8.25 2.62 11.99
C PRO A 60 7.96 2.41 10.51
N TRP A 61 6.70 2.61 10.11
CA TRP A 61 6.30 2.49 8.72
C TRP A 61 6.92 3.60 7.87
N PRO A 62 7.56 3.26 6.73
CA PRO A 62 8.21 4.24 5.88
C PRO A 62 7.14 5.03 5.12
N CYS A 63 6.87 6.25 5.59
CA CYS A 63 5.91 7.18 5.00
C CYS A 63 6.51 7.95 3.82
N GLY A 64 5.66 8.46 2.91
CA GLY A 64 6.05 9.19 1.70
C GLY A 64 6.39 10.66 1.95
N ASN A 65 7.04 10.98 3.06
CA ASN A 65 7.29 12.36 3.54
C ASN A 65 8.77 12.74 3.59
N GLY A 66 9.63 12.02 2.86
CA GLY A 66 11.08 12.28 2.85
C GLY A 66 11.78 11.94 4.17
N GLY A 67 11.31 10.91 4.89
CA GLY A 67 11.97 10.43 6.10
C GLY A 67 11.65 11.22 7.37
N ALA A 68 10.63 12.08 7.36
CA ALA A 68 10.18 12.84 8.52
C ALA A 68 9.42 11.99 9.58
N GLY A 69 9.56 10.66 9.53
CA GLY A 69 8.89 9.71 10.41
C GLY A 69 7.48 9.34 9.97
N GLU A 70 6.71 8.72 10.86
CA GLU A 70 5.32 8.36 10.57
C GLU A 70 4.42 9.60 10.57
N THR A 71 3.43 9.60 9.67
CA THR A 71 2.35 10.60 9.69
C THR A 71 1.01 9.89 9.59
N PRO A 72 -0.08 10.46 10.15
CA PRO A 72 -1.40 9.86 10.08
C PRO A 72 -2.14 10.13 8.75
N ASN A 73 -1.49 10.71 7.74
CA ASN A 73 -2.16 11.13 6.51
C ASN A 73 -2.58 9.94 5.63
N LEU A 74 -3.66 10.10 4.86
CA LEU A 74 -4.12 9.08 3.92
C LEU A 74 -3.10 8.83 2.80
N MET A 75 -2.66 9.88 2.10
CA MET A 75 -1.86 9.68 0.88
C MET A 75 -0.39 9.34 1.16
N LEU A 76 0.18 9.91 2.23
CA LEU A 76 1.61 9.83 2.53
C LEU A 76 1.92 9.03 3.80
N GLY A 77 0.90 8.64 4.56
CA GLY A 77 1.06 8.20 5.94
C GLY A 77 0.43 6.84 6.26
N THR A 78 0.44 6.51 7.55
CA THR A 78 -0.02 5.23 8.11
C THR A 78 -1.51 4.97 7.91
N ALA A 79 -2.35 6.00 7.77
CA ALA A 79 -3.76 5.81 7.44
C ALA A 79 -3.93 5.18 6.05
N GLY A 80 -3.14 5.57 5.06
CA GLY A 80 -3.14 4.94 3.74
C GLY A 80 -2.56 3.54 3.73
N ILE A 81 -1.51 3.33 4.51
CA ILE A 81 -0.90 2.00 4.68
C ILE A 81 -1.92 1.04 5.29
N GLY A 82 -2.59 1.45 6.37
CA GLY A 82 -3.67 0.68 6.98
C GLY A 82 -4.84 0.43 6.02
N TYR A 83 -5.24 1.45 5.24
CA TYR A 83 -6.27 1.31 4.21
C TYR A 83 -5.91 0.23 3.19
N PHE A 84 -4.67 0.19 2.72
CA PHE A 84 -4.19 -0.85 1.82
C PHE A 84 -4.30 -2.26 2.43
N TYR A 85 -3.96 -2.46 3.70
CA TYR A 85 -4.16 -3.76 4.37
C TYR A 85 -5.63 -4.14 4.51
N LEU A 86 -6.52 -3.18 4.78
CA LEU A 86 -7.96 -3.41 4.79
C LEU A 86 -8.47 -3.85 3.41
N ARG A 87 -7.93 -3.25 2.34
CA ARG A 87 -8.22 -3.70 0.96
C ARG A 87 -7.71 -5.09 0.64
N LEU A 88 -6.51 -5.45 1.10
CA LEU A 88 -6.00 -6.81 0.94
C LEU A 88 -6.89 -7.84 1.64
N TYR A 89 -7.47 -7.47 2.79
CA TYR A 89 -8.38 -8.32 3.56
C TYR A 89 -9.75 -8.48 2.87
N ASP A 90 -10.38 -7.36 2.50
CA ASP A 90 -11.68 -7.37 1.82
C ASP A 90 -11.78 -6.22 0.80
N PRO A 91 -11.40 -6.45 -0.46
CA PRO A 91 -11.42 -5.42 -1.49
C PRO A 91 -12.82 -5.07 -1.99
N VAL A 92 -13.86 -5.84 -1.59
CA VAL A 92 -15.25 -5.55 -1.93
C VAL A 92 -15.83 -4.56 -0.93
N ALA A 93 -15.61 -4.80 0.37
CA ALA A 93 -16.02 -3.86 1.42
C ALA A 93 -15.18 -2.57 1.42
N VAL A 94 -13.93 -2.64 0.96
CA VAL A 94 -12.98 -1.53 0.96
C VAL A 94 -12.53 -1.23 -0.48
N PRO A 95 -13.23 -0.34 -1.20
CA PRO A 95 -12.89 -0.01 -2.59
C PRO A 95 -11.56 0.75 -2.68
N SER A 96 -10.93 0.77 -3.86
CA SER A 96 -9.74 1.62 -4.04
C SER A 96 -10.13 3.10 -3.97
N VAL A 97 -9.41 3.87 -3.14
CA VAL A 97 -9.52 5.34 -3.12
C VAL A 97 -8.70 6.02 -4.21
N LEU A 98 -7.83 5.26 -4.89
CA LEU A 98 -6.99 5.75 -5.98
C LEU A 98 -7.69 5.67 -7.34
N LEU A 99 -8.76 4.88 -7.43
CA LEU A 99 -9.54 4.72 -8.65
C LEU A 99 -10.84 5.51 -8.56
N ILE A 100 -11.01 6.45 -9.49
CA ILE A 100 -12.29 7.10 -9.72
C ILE A 100 -13.10 6.17 -10.62
N SER A 101 -14.18 5.60 -10.10
CA SER A 101 -15.12 4.81 -10.88
C SER A 101 -16.35 5.66 -11.22
N PRO A 102 -16.93 5.53 -12.42
CA PRO A 102 -18.20 6.18 -12.73
C PRO A 102 -19.29 5.66 -11.79
N ASP A 103 -20.22 6.55 -11.45
CA ASP A 103 -21.37 6.21 -10.63
C ASP A 103 -22.16 5.07 -11.28
N GLN A 104 -22.34 3.98 -10.54
CA GLN A 104 -23.07 2.80 -11.01
C GLN A 104 -24.59 2.99 -10.87
N SER A 105 -25.05 4.12 -10.34
CA SER A 105 -26.48 4.45 -10.18
C SER A 105 -27.15 5.00 -11.45
N VAL A 106 -26.36 5.38 -12.46
CA VAL A 106 -26.85 5.79 -13.79
C VAL A 106 -26.76 4.62 -14.76
N SER A 107 -27.73 3.70 -14.63
CA SER A 107 -28.03 2.66 -15.63
C SER A 107 -29.47 2.78 -16.09
#